data_AF-A0A2J6XKT6-F1
#
_entry.id   AF-A0A2J6XKT6-F1
#
_cell.length_a   1.000
_cell.length_b   1.000
_cell.length_c   1.000
_cell.angle_alpha   90.00
_cell.angle_beta   90.00
_cell.angle_gamma   90.00
#
_symmetry.space_group_name_H-M   'P 1'
#
loop_
_entity.id
_entity.type
_entity.pdbx_description
1 polymer ?
#
loop_
_entity_poly.entity_id
_entity_poly.type
_entity_poly.pdbx_seq_one_letter_code
_entity_poly.pdbx_strand_id
1 'polypeptide(L)' 'MDIITFVQQITERVTALAWAMFLLTWSIGWTLKGSPIPINKLKRVGGSLIEDSIWAAFWLAIGSSLFSFIVYIVNLITG' A
#
# COMPACT_ATOMS: atom_id res chain seq x y z
N MET A 1 26.94 10.48 3.38
CA MET A 1 25.57 10.37 2.85
C MET A 1 24.80 11.57 3.35
N ASP A 2 24.19 12.32 2.45
CA ASP A 2 23.38 13.47 2.84
C ASP A 2 22.08 12.97 3.51
N ILE A 3 21.62 13.67 4.54
CA ILE A 3 20.45 13.27 5.34
C ILE A 3 19.19 13.16 4.45
N ILE A 4 19.13 14.02 3.42
CA ILE A 4 18.05 14.07 2.44
C ILE A 4 18.00 12.76 1.64
N THR A 5 19.14 12.31 1.12
CA THR A 5 19.25 11.08 0.34
C THR A 5 18.90 9.84 1.17
N PHE A 6 19.27 9.85 2.47
CA PHE A 6 18.92 8.77 3.39
C PHE A 6 17.40 8.68 3.63
N VAL A 7 16.74 9.82 3.89
CA VAL A 7 15.29 9.88 4.08
C VAL A 7 14.56 9.41 2.82
N GLN A 8 14.96 9.87 1.64
CA GLN A 8 14.37 9.44 0.36
C GLN A 8 14.46 7.93 0.16
N GLN A 9 15.63 7.32 0.40
CA GLN A 9 15.82 5.88 0.27
C GLN A 9 14.94 5.07 1.24
N ILE A 10 14.78 5.53 2.48
CA ILE A 10 13.89 4.87 3.45
C ILE A 10 12.44 5.00 2.99
N THR A 11 12.01 6.19 2.58
CA THR A 11 10.65 6.41 2.09
C THR A 11 10.32 5.48 0.94
N GLU A 12 11.19 5.40 -0.09
CA GLU A 12 10.99 4.50 -1.23
C GLU A 12 10.87 3.03 -0.80
N ARG A 13 11.77 2.56 0.09
CA ARG A 13 11.75 1.17 0.57
C ARG A 13 10.49 0.86 1.39
N VAL A 14 10.07 1.77 2.26
CA VAL A 14 8.86 1.61 3.07
C VAL A 14 7.62 1.60 2.19
N THR A 15 7.54 2.49 1.21
CA THR A 15 6.44 2.51 0.24
C THR A 15 6.39 1.22 -0.58
N ALA A 16 7.53 0.71 -1.03
CA ALA A 16 7.61 -0.56 -1.75
C ALA A 16 7.16 -1.76 -0.89
N LEU A 17 7.58 -1.81 0.39
CA LEU A 17 7.14 -2.83 1.33
C LEU A 17 5.63 -2.76 1.60
N ALA A 18 5.08 -1.55 1.70
CA ALA A 18 3.64 -1.37 1.92
C ALA A 18 2.82 -1.87 0.72
N TRP A 19 3.27 -1.60 -0.52
CA TRP A 19 2.67 -2.17 -1.73
C TRP A 19 2.80 -3.69 -1.79
N ALA A 20 3.93 -4.25 -1.38
CA ALA A 20 4.11 -5.70 -1.30
C ALA A 20 3.15 -6.35 -0.30
N MET A 21 2.98 -5.75 0.89
CA MET A 21 2.00 -6.21 1.90
C MET A 21 0.56 -6.15 1.39
N PHE A 22 0.22 -5.09 0.66
CA PHE A 22 -1.07 -4.97 -0.01
C PHE A 22 -1.29 -6.15 -0.97
N LEU A 23 -0.36 -6.38 -1.91
CA LEU A 23 -0.50 -7.43 -2.91
C LEU A 23 -0.59 -8.82 -2.29
N LEU A 24 0.19 -9.07 -1.24
CA LEU A 24 0.15 -10.32 -0.49
C LEU A 24 -1.22 -10.53 0.16
N THR A 25 -1.73 -9.52 0.87
CA THR A 25 -3.02 -9.59 1.56
C THR A 25 -4.18 -9.74 0.58
N TRP A 26 -4.14 -8.99 -0.53
CA TRP A 26 -5.12 -9.06 -1.61
C TRP A 26 -5.15 -10.44 -2.27
N SER A 27 -3.97 -11.00 -2.58
CA SER A 27 -3.85 -12.33 -3.18
C SER A 27 -4.36 -13.43 -2.24
N ILE A 28 -4.05 -13.34 -0.94
CA ILE A 28 -4.56 -14.28 0.07
C ILE A 28 -6.09 -14.15 0.17
N GLY A 29 -6.62 -12.94 0.22
CA GLY A 29 -8.07 -12.70 0.30
C GLY A 29 -8.84 -13.34 -0.86
N TRP A 30 -8.33 -13.20 -2.10
CA TRP A 30 -8.90 -13.87 -3.27
C TRP A 30 -8.77 -15.40 -3.21
N THR A 31 -7.61 -15.90 -2.75
CA THR A 31 -7.38 -17.34 -2.58
C THR A 31 -8.38 -17.95 -1.58
N LEU A 32 -8.66 -17.26 -0.46
CA LEU A 32 -9.62 -17.69 0.54
C LEU A 32 -11.07 -17.61 0.05
N LYS A 33 -11.43 -16.55 -0.68
CA LYS A 33 -12.78 -16.35 -1.20
C LYS A 33 -13.11 -17.28 -2.37
N GLY A 34 -12.14 -17.52 -3.25
CA GLY A 34 -12.25 -18.39 -4.43
C GLY A 34 -12.07 -19.89 -4.13
N SER A 35 -11.69 -20.24 -2.90
CA SER A 35 -11.52 -21.63 -2.50
C SER A 35 -12.85 -22.41 -2.61
N PRO A 36 -12.83 -23.66 -3.15
CA PRO A 36 -14.01 -24.51 -3.27
C PRO A 36 -14.51 -25.06 -1.91
N ILE A 37 -13.96 -24.58 -0.80
CA ILE A 37 -14.29 -25.02 0.56
C ILE A 37 -15.63 -24.38 1.01
N PRO A 38 -16.62 -25.17 1.47
CA PRO A 38 -17.95 -24.70 1.89
C PRO A 38 -17.96 -24.12 3.31
N ILE A 39 -16.95 -23.33 3.69
CA ILE A 39 -16.87 -22.66 5.00
C ILE A 39 -17.21 -21.18 4.81
N ASN A 40 -18.45 -20.80 5.15
CA ASN A 40 -18.91 -19.41 5.01
C ASN A 40 -18.06 -18.40 5.81
N LYS A 41 -17.55 -18.80 6.98
CA LYS A 41 -16.64 -17.96 7.77
C LYS A 41 -15.35 -17.62 7.01
N LEU A 42 -14.79 -18.59 6.28
CA LEU A 42 -13.54 -18.42 5.52
C LEU A 42 -13.74 -17.46 4.35
N LYS A 43 -14.85 -17.62 3.61
CA LYS A 43 -15.21 -16.71 2.51
C LYS A 43 -15.44 -15.28 3.00
N ARG A 44 -16.03 -15.11 4.19
CA ARG A 44 -16.20 -13.80 4.82
C ARG A 44 -14.87 -13.15 5.20
N VAL A 45 -13.94 -13.92 5.78
CA VAL A 45 -12.58 -13.43 6.09
C VAL A 45 -11.81 -13.07 4.82
N GLY A 46 -11.90 -13.89 3.77
CA GLY A 46 -11.31 -13.56 2.47
C GLY A 46 -11.88 -12.25 1.90
N GLY A 47 -13.19 -12.05 2.02
CA GLY A 47 -13.85 -10.80 1.65
C GLY A 47 -13.37 -9.59 2.43
N SER A 48 -13.28 -9.68 3.77
CA SER A 48 -12.80 -8.57 4.60
C SER A 48 -11.33 -8.24 4.33
N LEU A 49 -10.47 -9.25 4.12
CA LEU A 49 -9.07 -9.03 3.75
C LEU A 49 -8.92 -8.30 2.42
N ILE A 50 -9.76 -8.63 1.42
CA ILE A 50 -9.77 -7.91 0.15
C ILE A 50 -10.17 -6.45 0.37
N GLU A 51 -11.26 -6.20 1.11
CA GLU A 51 -11.74 -4.84 1.39
C GLU A 51 -10.69 -4.00 2.14
N ASP A 52 -10.14 -4.54 3.22
CA ASP A 52 -9.11 -3.88 4.03
C ASP A 52 -7.85 -3.59 3.20
N SER A 53 -7.46 -4.53 2.32
CA SER A 53 -6.31 -4.34 1.44
C SER A 53 -6.54 -3.22 0.42
N ILE A 54 -7.75 -3.11 -0.15
CA ILE A 54 -8.08 -2.05 -1.12
C ILE A 54 -8.07 -0.69 -0.42
N TRP A 55 -8.62 -0.58 0.79
CA TRP A 55 -8.53 0.64 1.58
C TRP A 55 -7.09 1.02 1.90
N ALA A 56 -6.26 0.05 2.28
CA ALA A 56 -4.84 0.29 2.53
C ALA A 56 -4.11 0.80 1.27
N ALA A 57 -4.35 0.19 0.10
CA ALA A 57 -3.77 0.65 -1.17
C ALA A 57 -4.26 2.05 -1.57
N PHE A 58 -5.53 2.36 -1.33
CA PHE A 58 -6.08 3.69 -1.56
C PHE A 58 -5.37 4.75 -0.71
N TRP A 59 -5.21 4.49 0.59
CA TRP A 59 -4.47 5.38 1.48
C TRP A 59 -3.00 5.51 1.10
N LEU A 60 -2.35 4.42 0.70
CA LEU A 60 -0.96 4.46 0.23
C LEU A 60 -0.81 5.31 -1.03
N ALA A 61 -1.69 5.16 -2.01
CA ALA A 61 -1.66 5.92 -3.25
C ALA A 61 -1.89 7.41 -3.01
N ILE A 62 -2.84 7.77 -2.13
CA ILE A 62 -3.08 9.17 -1.76
C ILE A 62 -1.87 9.74 -1.00
N GLY A 63 -1.36 9.01 -0.01
CA GLY A 63 -0.21 9.44 0.79
C GLY A 63 1.03 9.69 -0.08
N SER A 64 1.34 8.77 -1.00
CA SER A 64 2.47 8.94 -1.92
C SER A 64 2.27 10.11 -2.90
N SER A 65 1.03 10.30 -3.39
CA SER A 65 0.70 11.38 -4.31
C SER A 65 0.81 12.75 -3.64
N LEU A 66 0.26 12.89 -2.43
CA LEU A 66 0.35 14.12 -1.64
C LEU A 66 1.81 14.44 -1.29
N PHE A 67 2.60 13.45 -0.89
CA PHE A 67 4.01 13.65 -0.60
C PHE A 67 4.79 14.13 -1.83
N SER A 68 4.58 13.48 -2.98
CA SER A 68 5.19 13.91 -4.25
C SER A 68 4.79 15.33 -4.64
N PHE A 69 3.52 15.69 -4.45
CA PHE A 69 3.02 17.03 -4.70
C PHE A 69 3.69 18.09 -3.80
N ILE A 70 3.85 17.81 -2.51
CA ILE A 70 4.55 18.72 -1.58
C ILE A 70 6.00 18.92 -2.02
N VAL A 71 6.72 17.83 -2.32
CA VAL A 71 8.11 17.89 -2.81
C VAL A 71 8.21 18.72 -4.09
N TYR A 72 7.28 18.55 -5.01
CA TYR A 72 7.21 19.34 -6.24
C TYR A 72 7.07 20.85 -5.95
N ILE A 73 6.14 21.24 -5.06
CA ILE A 73 5.95 22.65 -4.70
C ILE A 73 7.18 23.24 -4.01
N VAL A 74 7.81 22.49 -3.09
CA VAL A 74 9.03 22.96 -2.40
C VAL A 74 10.17 23.21 -3.40
N ASN A 75 10.35 22.31 -4.36
CA ASN A 75 11.37 22.47 -5.39
C ASN A 75 11.08 23.66 -6.33
N LEU A 76 9.80 23.94 -6.63
CA LEU A 76 9.40 25.09 -7.44
C LEU A 76 9.68 26.44 -6.77
N ILE A 77 9.64 26.50 -5.43
CA ILE A 77 9.86 27.74 -4.67
C ILE A 77 11.34 27.96 -4.37
N THR A 78 12.11 26.88 -4.22
CA THR A 78 13.53 26.93 -3.81
C THR A 78 14.50 26.97 -4.99
N GLY A 79 14.06 26.52 -6.18
CA GLY A 79 14.79 26.64 -7.45
C GLY A 79 14.53 27.96 -8.15
#